data_AF-A0A963AQ36-F1
#
_entry.id   AF-A0A963AQ36-F1
#
_cell.length_a   1.000
_cell.length_b   1.000
_cell.length_c   1.000
_cell.angle_alpha   90.00
_cell.angle_beta   90.00
_cell.angle_gamma   90.00
#
_symmetry.space_group_name_H-M   'P 1'
#
loop_
_entity.id
_entity.type
_entity.pdbx_description
1 polymer ?
#
loop_
_entity_poly.entity_id
_entity_poly.type
_entity_poly.pdbx_seq_one_letter_code
_entity_poly.pdbx_strand_id
1 'polypeptide(L)' 'NRVTDHRINLTLHKLDDVIAGSLDQVIQPLIQEHQAELLASLADDNG' A
#
# COMPACT_ATOMS: atom_id res chain seq x y z
N ASN A 1 19.03 -0.74 -4.85
CA ASN A 1 18.04 -1.82 -5.10
C ASN A 1 16.61 -1.30 -4.96
N ARG A 2 15.63 -1.81 -5.73
CA ARG A 2 14.22 -1.32 -5.77
C ARG A 2 13.22 -2.45 -5.56
N VAL A 3 12.06 -2.15 -4.97
CA VAL A 3 10.89 -3.03 -4.89
C VAL A 3 9.69 -2.30 -5.48
N THR A 4 8.82 -3.05 -6.17
CA THR A 4 7.58 -2.53 -6.74
C THR A 4 6.43 -3.43 -6.28
N ASP A 5 5.39 -2.82 -5.72
CA ASP A 5 4.12 -3.46 -5.40
C ASP A 5 3.10 -3.11 -6.49
N HIS A 6 2.65 -4.12 -7.23
CA HIS A 6 1.77 -3.93 -8.37
C HIS A 6 0.30 -3.71 -7.98
N ARG A 7 -0.10 -4.02 -6.74
CA ARG A 7 -1.50 -3.87 -6.31
C ARG A 7 -1.92 -2.41 -6.27
N ILE A 8 -1.01 -1.56 -5.81
CA ILE A 8 -1.22 -0.11 -5.61
C ILE A 8 -0.24 0.73 -6.43
N ASN A 9 0.46 0.12 -7.40
CA ASN A 9 1.50 0.75 -8.21
C ASN A 9 2.57 1.51 -7.38
N LEU A 10 2.96 0.96 -6.23
CA LEU A 10 3.95 1.56 -5.34
C LEU A 10 5.35 1.13 -5.75
N THR A 11 6.28 2.08 -5.81
CA THR A 11 7.69 1.80 -6.08
C THR A 11 8.57 2.42 -5.01
N LEU A 12 9.40 1.60 -4.36
CA LEU A 12 10.32 2.02 -3.31
C LEU A 12 11.76 1.69 -3.70
N HIS A 13 12.65 2.68 -3.57
CA HIS A 13 14.08 2.53 -3.81
C HIS A 13 14.86 2.09 -2.56
N LYS A 14 14.26 1.20 -1.76
CA LYS A 14 14.76 0.77 -0.44
C LYS A 14 14.65 -0.74 -0.24
N LEU A 15 14.96 -1.52 -1.28
CA LEU A 15 14.82 -2.98 -1.23
C LEU A 15 15.61 -3.60 -0.07
N ASP A 16 16.82 -3.09 0.21
CA ASP A 16 17.70 -3.68 1.22
C ASP A 16 17.08 -3.54 2.63
N ASP A 17 16.50 -2.38 2.94
CA ASP A 17 15.77 -2.15 4.20
C ASP A 17 14.53 -3.04 4.32
N VAL A 18 13.81 -3.23 3.22
CA VAL A 18 12.60 -4.08 3.17
C VAL A 18 12.98 -5.53 3.41
N ILE A 19 14.04 -6.03 2.77
CA ILE A 19 14.56 -7.40 2.99
C ILE A 19 15.11 -7.55 4.41
N ALA A 20 15.68 -6.49 4.99
CA ALA A 20 16.14 -6.47 6.38
C ALA A 20 14.99 -6.44 7.42
N GLY A 21 13.72 -6.38 6.97
CA GLY A 21 12.54 -6.48 7.82
C GLY A 21 11.76 -5.17 8.02
N SER A 22 12.18 -4.06 7.40
CA SER A 22 11.44 -2.78 7.42
C SER A 22 10.23 -2.83 6.47
N LEU A 23 9.26 -3.67 6.79
CA LEU A 23 8.09 -3.94 5.95
C LEU A 23 7.01 -2.85 6.03
N ASP A 24 7.05 -1.96 7.03
CA ASP A 24 6.05 -0.91 7.23
C ASP A 24 5.88 0.00 6.01
N GLN A 25 6.96 0.23 5.27
CA GLN A 25 6.96 1.07 4.06
C GLN A 25 6.15 0.44 2.91
N VAL A 26 5.89 -0.87 2.96
CA VAL A 26 5.04 -1.59 2.00
C VAL A 26 3.65 -1.83 2.59
N ILE A 27 3.56 -2.22 3.86
CA ILE A 27 2.31 -2.60 4.52
C ILE A 27 1.40 -1.38 4.76
N GLN A 28 1.94 -0.26 5.23
CA GLN A 28 1.11 0.91 5.55
C GLN A 28 0.38 1.49 4.32
N PRO A 29 1.03 1.67 3.15
CA PRO A 29 0.33 2.10 1.94
C PRO A 29 -0.76 1.13 1.48
N LEU A 30 -0.53 -0.18 1.60
CA LEU A 30 -1.54 -1.19 1.23
C LEU A 30 -2.78 -1.11 2.12
N ILE A 31 -2.59 -0.91 3.42
CA ILE A 31 -3.70 -0.74 4.37
C ILE A 31 -4.47 0.55 4.06
N GLN A 32 -3.76 1.65 3.78
CA GLN A 32 -4.39 2.93 3.47
C GLN A 32 -5.23 2.86 2.19
N GLU A 33 -4.69 2.24 1.12
CA GLU A 33 -5.45 2.08 -0.13
C GLU A 33 -6.71 1.26 0.11
N HIS A 34 -6.58 0.13 0.81
CA HIS A 34 -7.73 -0.72 1.10
C HIS A 34 -8.80 0.00 1.95
N GLN A 35 -8.37 0.81 2.94
CA GLN A 35 -9.30 1.61 3.73
C GLN A 35 -9.99 2.69 2.89
N ALA A 36 -9.27 3.33 1.96
CA ALA A 36 -9.84 4.30 1.05
C ALA A 36 -10.89 3.67 0.13
N GLU A 37 -10.62 2.47 -0.41
CA GLU A 37 -11.58 1.68 -1.19
C GLU A 37 -12.85 1.36 -0.40
N LEU A 38 -12.71 0.89 0.85
CA LEU A 38 -13.85 0.58 1.72
C LEU A 38 -14.68 1.83 2.05
N LEU A 39 -14.02 2.97 2.31
CA LEU A 39 -14.72 4.23 2.57
C LEU A 39 -15.47 4.73 1.32
N ALA A 40 -14.87 4.60 0.14
CA ALA A 40 -15.51 4.93 -1.12
C ALA A 40 -16.73 4.04 -1.38
N SER A 41 -16.61 2.72 -1.19
CA SER A 41 -17.74 1.80 -1.37
C SER A 41 -18.90 2.10 -0.41
N LEU A 42 -18.59 2.45 0.85
CA LEU A 42 -19.61 2.84 1.82
C LEU A 42 -20.27 4.19 1.45
N ALA A 43 -19.53 5.12 0.84
CA ALA A 43 -20.09 6.37 0.37
C ALA A 43 -21.03 6.18 -0.83
N ASP A 44 -20.66 5.29 -1.76
CA ASP A 44 -21.47 4.95 -2.94
C ASP A 44 -22.76 4.20 -2.55
N ASP A 45 -22.72 3.30 -1.56
CA ASP A 45 -23.90 2.57 -1.07
C ASP A 45 -24.93 3.47 -0.36
N ASN A 46 -24.51 4.64 0.14
CA ASN A 46 -25.39 5.60 0.85
C ASN A 46 -25.85 6.77 -0.04
N GLY A 47 -25.52 6.75 -1.35
CA GLY A 47 -25.85 7.79 -2.33
C GLY A 47 -27.14 7.55 -3.11
#